data_AF-A0A7W9PCS2-F1
#
_entry.id   AF-A0A7W9PCS2-F1
#
_cell.length_a   1.000
_cell.length_b   1.000
_cell.length_c   1.000
_cell.angle_alpha   90.00
_cell.angle_beta   90.00
_cell.angle_gamma   90.00
#
_symmetry.space_group_name_H-M   'P 1'
#
loop_
_entity.id
_entity.type
_entity.pdbx_description
1 polymer ?
#
loop_
_entity_poly.entity_id
_entity_poly.type
_entity_poly.pdbx_seq_one_letter_code
_entity_poly.pdbx_strand_id
1 'polypeptide(L)'
;MRFAALALAVGVSFGVTSAGVLPLTADRIVPVAAAEEPGAPASLDPLVDLVLERLNTADAVAAAKWATATRTGQPPVVDDPAREAEVYDSMAAAGARLGVPQEWVRQVFYGQIDGNKIVQRGLQARWRIDPAATPAETPDLATVRPVIDRVNGEILRQLADRRADLSGPACAQRVAAAVFPVSTSGRVDPLHAAALVRAAAALCPAPV
;
A
#
# COMPACT_ATOMS: atom_id res chain seq x y z
N MET A 1 0.54 72.06 -25.58
CA MET A 1 -0.58 71.79 -26.51
C MET A 1 -1.70 71.15 -25.71
N ARG A 2 -2.85 71.84 -25.64
CA ARG A 2 -4.04 71.45 -24.89
C ARG A 2 -4.92 70.60 -25.81
N PHE A 3 -5.29 69.39 -25.38
CA PHE A 3 -6.41 68.66 -25.98
C PHE A 3 -7.44 68.40 -24.89
N ALA A 4 -8.56 69.13 -24.99
CA ALA A 4 -9.78 68.87 -24.27
C ALA A 4 -10.53 67.75 -25.01
N ALA A 5 -10.96 66.73 -24.28
CA ALA A 5 -11.92 65.75 -24.77
C ALA A 5 -13.14 65.77 -23.85
N LEU A 6 -14.24 66.27 -24.42
CA LEU A 6 -15.59 66.20 -23.88
C LEU A 6 -16.11 64.79 -24.16
N ALA A 7 -16.65 64.08 -23.17
CA ALA A 7 -17.46 62.89 -23.39
C ALA A 7 -18.57 62.81 -22.35
N LEU A 8 -19.80 62.70 -22.85
CA LEU A 8 -21.07 62.72 -22.14
C LEU A 8 -21.19 61.60 -21.10
N ALA A 9 -21.72 61.94 -19.93
CA ALA A 9 -22.22 60.99 -18.95
C ALA A 9 -23.64 60.55 -19.36
N VAL A 10 -23.81 59.28 -19.73
CA VAL A 10 -25.14 58.64 -19.84
C VAL A 10 -25.35 57.86 -18.55
N GLY A 11 -26.22 58.38 -17.68
CA GLY A 11 -26.68 57.70 -16.49
C GLY A 11 -27.67 56.60 -16.86
N VAL A 12 -27.35 55.36 -16.55
CA VAL A 12 -28.31 54.26 -16.63
C VAL A 12 -28.58 53.76 -15.23
N SER A 13 -29.80 53.99 -14.76
CA SER A 13 -30.30 53.47 -13.50
C SER A 13 -30.94 52.10 -13.77
N PHE A 14 -30.35 51.03 -13.24
CA PHE A 14 -30.98 49.71 -13.21
C PHE A 14 -31.40 49.37 -11.79
N GLY A 15 -32.69 49.08 -11.64
CA GLY A 15 -33.34 48.81 -10.37
C GLY A 15 -32.84 47.53 -9.71
N VAL A 16 -32.75 47.57 -8.38
CA VAL A 16 -32.45 46.40 -7.55
C VAL A 16 -33.72 45.56 -7.43
N THR A 17 -33.77 44.42 -8.11
CA THR A 17 -34.77 43.37 -7.83
C THR A 17 -34.19 42.42 -6.79
N SER A 18 -34.74 42.46 -5.59
CA SER A 18 -34.43 41.53 -4.50
C SER A 18 -34.99 40.14 -4.83
N ALA A 19 -34.12 39.24 -5.31
CA ALA A 19 -34.42 37.82 -5.41
C ALA A 19 -34.41 37.19 -4.00
N GLY A 20 -35.53 36.62 -3.58
CA GLY A 20 -35.64 35.89 -2.33
C GLY A 20 -34.75 34.65 -2.34
N VAL A 21 -33.79 34.60 -1.42
CA VAL A 21 -32.97 33.41 -1.16
C VAL A 21 -33.79 32.46 -0.30
N LEU A 22 -34.27 31.36 -0.86
CA LEU A 22 -34.76 30.23 -0.06
C LEU A 22 -33.55 29.59 0.62
N PRO A 23 -33.58 29.38 1.95
CA PRO A 23 -32.49 28.67 2.62
C PRO A 23 -32.51 27.21 2.14
N LEU A 24 -31.48 26.81 1.37
CA LEU A 24 -31.15 25.40 1.23
C LEU A 24 -30.75 24.92 2.63
N THR A 25 -31.65 24.19 3.28
CA THR A 25 -31.31 23.39 4.46
C THR A 25 -30.25 22.40 4.00
N ALA A 26 -29.02 22.60 4.45
CA ALA A 26 -27.95 21.61 4.34
C ALA A 26 -28.40 20.38 5.14
N ASP A 27 -29.09 19.47 4.45
CA ASP A 27 -29.43 18.18 5.01
C ASP A 27 -28.10 17.49 5.31
N ARG A 28 -27.85 17.24 6.59
CA ARG A 28 -26.63 16.58 7.02
C ARG A 28 -26.69 15.16 6.46
N ILE A 29 -25.92 14.89 5.41
CA ILE A 29 -25.63 13.52 4.99
C ILE A 29 -24.85 12.88 6.14
N VAL A 30 -25.57 12.19 7.02
CA VAL A 30 -24.96 11.33 8.04
C VAL A 30 -24.36 10.16 7.26
N PRO A 31 -23.05 9.87 7.40
CA PRO A 31 -22.51 8.68 6.78
C PRO A 31 -23.19 7.48 7.42
N VAL A 32 -23.95 6.73 6.63
CA VAL A 32 -24.43 5.41 7.05
C VAL A 32 -23.18 4.54 7.15
N ALA A 33 -22.75 4.24 8.38
CA ALA A 33 -21.82 3.17 8.61
C ALA A 33 -22.46 1.90 8.04
N ALA A 34 -21.83 1.29 7.02
CA ALA A 34 -22.25 0.01 6.51
C ALA A 34 -22.16 -1.00 7.65
N ALA A 35 -23.31 -1.40 8.19
CA ALA A 35 -23.39 -2.52 9.11
C ALA A 35 -22.97 -3.77 8.33
N GLU A 36 -22.03 -4.56 8.87
CA GLU A 36 -21.75 -5.89 8.36
C GLU A 36 -23.05 -6.70 8.38
N GLU A 37 -23.54 -7.13 7.21
CA GLU A 37 -24.72 -8.00 7.15
C GLU A 37 -24.42 -9.29 7.93
N PRO A 38 -25.30 -9.71 8.86
CA PRO A 38 -25.13 -10.96 9.57
C PRO A 38 -25.03 -12.12 8.58
N GLY A 39 -23.84 -12.71 8.44
CA GLY A 39 -23.56 -13.83 7.53
C GLY A 39 -22.76 -13.48 6.27
N ALA A 40 -22.48 -12.20 6.00
CA ALA A 40 -21.52 -11.82 4.97
C ALA A 40 -20.09 -12.25 5.38
N PRO A 41 -19.27 -12.79 4.46
CA PRO A 41 -17.87 -13.09 4.77
C PRO A 41 -17.14 -11.81 5.15
N ALA A 42 -16.35 -11.86 6.21
CA ALA A 42 -15.61 -10.70 6.68
C ALA A 42 -14.61 -10.19 5.61
N SER A 43 -14.34 -8.89 5.59
CA SER A 43 -13.41 -8.33 4.60
C SER A 43 -11.97 -8.84 4.80
N LEU A 44 -11.26 -9.03 3.68
CA LEU A 44 -9.81 -9.29 3.67
C LEU A 44 -8.98 -8.01 3.54
N ASP A 45 -9.62 -6.83 3.46
CA ASP A 45 -8.93 -5.54 3.36
C ASP A 45 -7.90 -5.34 4.49
N PRO A 46 -8.18 -5.67 5.77
CA PRO A 46 -7.19 -5.53 6.83
C PRO A 46 -5.92 -6.36 6.59
N LEU A 47 -6.05 -7.56 6.03
CA LEU A 47 -4.89 -8.39 5.68
C LEU A 47 -4.12 -7.78 4.49
N VAL A 48 -4.81 -7.29 3.47
CA VAL A 48 -4.18 -6.65 2.31
C VAL A 48 -3.46 -5.35 2.69
N ASP A 49 -4.04 -4.53 3.56
CA ASP A 49 -3.41 -3.31 4.06
C ASP A 49 -2.12 -3.63 4.83
N LEU A 50 -2.08 -4.69 5.63
CA LEU A 50 -0.86 -5.14 6.33
C LEU A 50 0.21 -5.65 5.35
N VAL A 51 -0.19 -6.35 4.30
CA VAL A 51 0.72 -6.78 3.23
C VAL A 51 1.31 -5.57 2.52
N LEU A 52 0.49 -4.56 2.20
CA LEU A 52 0.96 -3.33 1.59
C LEU A 52 1.88 -2.55 2.53
N GLU A 53 1.54 -2.44 3.81
CA GLU A 53 2.37 -1.75 4.80
C GLU A 53 3.76 -2.42 4.91
N ARG A 54 3.78 -3.76 4.97
CA ARG A 54 5.04 -4.51 4.93
C ARG A 54 5.80 -4.28 3.62
N LEU A 55 5.10 -4.26 2.49
CA LEU A 55 5.69 -4.03 1.18
C LEU A 55 6.36 -2.65 1.10
N ASN A 56 5.73 -1.61 1.63
CA ASN A 56 6.23 -0.22 1.60
C ASN A 56 7.55 -0.05 2.38
N THR A 57 7.94 -1.00 3.24
CA THR A 57 9.28 -1.02 3.85
C THR A 57 10.39 -1.23 2.81
N ALA A 58 10.06 -1.72 1.62
CA ALA A 58 11.00 -1.92 0.51
C ALA A 58 11.73 -0.64 0.11
N ASP A 59 11.07 0.52 0.18
CA ASP A 59 11.64 1.81 -0.22
C ASP A 59 12.84 2.17 0.66
N ALA A 60 12.65 2.07 1.97
CA ALA A 60 13.70 2.31 2.95
C ALA A 60 14.84 1.29 2.83
N VAL A 61 14.51 0.01 2.62
CA VAL A 61 15.50 -1.05 2.41
C VAL A 61 16.30 -0.82 1.12
N ALA A 62 15.62 -0.44 0.02
CA ALA A 62 16.24 -0.13 -1.25
C ALA A 62 17.19 1.07 -1.10
N ALA A 63 16.75 2.15 -0.46
CA ALA A 63 17.55 3.35 -0.24
C ALA A 63 18.80 3.06 0.60
N ALA A 64 18.66 2.30 1.69
CA ALA A 64 19.80 1.92 2.54
C ALA A 64 20.83 1.05 1.80
N LYS A 65 20.36 0.08 1.00
CA LYS A 65 21.22 -0.77 0.17
C LYS A 65 21.90 0.04 -0.93
N TRP A 66 21.18 0.96 -1.56
CA TRP A 66 21.71 1.86 -2.58
C TRP A 66 22.80 2.78 -2.02
N ALA A 67 22.55 3.43 -0.88
CA ALA A 67 23.55 4.27 -0.21
C ALA A 67 24.82 3.48 0.16
N THR A 68 24.66 2.23 0.58
CA THR A 68 25.80 1.33 0.82
C THR A 68 26.54 0.99 -0.46
N ALA A 69 25.83 0.68 -1.54
CA ALA A 69 26.41 0.42 -2.85
C ALA A 69 27.22 1.63 -3.37
N THR A 70 26.68 2.84 -3.27
CA THR A 70 27.38 4.08 -3.66
C THR A 70 28.65 4.28 -2.85
N ARG A 71 28.62 4.01 -1.53
CA ARG A 71 29.78 4.19 -0.65
C ARG A 71 30.89 3.16 -0.90
N THR A 72 30.52 1.90 -1.18
CA THR A 72 31.50 0.79 -1.32
C THR A 72 31.90 0.51 -2.76
N GLY A 73 31.18 1.07 -3.74
CA GLY A 73 31.35 0.76 -5.16
C GLY A 73 30.87 -0.65 -5.55
N GLN A 74 30.24 -1.39 -4.64
CA GLN A 74 29.68 -2.72 -4.91
C GLN A 74 28.21 -2.62 -5.31
N PRO A 75 27.68 -3.52 -6.15
CA PRO A 75 26.26 -3.51 -6.49
C PRO A 75 25.38 -3.74 -5.25
N PRO A 76 24.20 -3.11 -5.18
CA PRO A 76 23.26 -3.36 -4.07
C PRO A 76 22.79 -4.81 -4.08
N VAL A 77 22.96 -5.51 -2.96
CA VAL A 77 22.57 -6.91 -2.80
C VAL A 77 21.07 -6.99 -2.48
N VAL A 78 20.26 -7.47 -3.42
CA VAL A 78 18.81 -7.66 -3.21
C VAL A 78 18.52 -9.06 -2.67
N ASP A 79 19.10 -10.08 -3.28
CA ASP A 79 18.90 -11.48 -2.93
C ASP A 79 19.90 -11.94 -1.86
N ASP A 80 19.36 -12.55 -0.80
CA ASP A 80 20.14 -13.16 0.28
C ASP A 80 19.43 -14.46 0.73
N PRO A 81 19.63 -15.58 -0.01
CA PRO A 81 18.89 -16.81 0.23
C PRO A 81 19.04 -17.36 1.65
N ALA A 82 20.21 -17.19 2.27
CA ALA A 82 20.46 -17.63 3.63
C ALA A 82 19.62 -16.82 4.63
N ARG A 83 19.66 -15.48 4.54
CA ARG A 83 18.85 -14.61 5.38
C ARG A 83 17.35 -14.78 5.16
N GLU A 84 16.94 -15.01 3.91
CA GLU A 84 15.54 -15.26 3.57
C GLU A 84 15.02 -16.56 4.17
N ALA A 85 15.83 -17.62 4.15
CA ALA A 85 15.49 -18.89 4.80
C ALA A 85 15.27 -18.70 6.31
N GLU A 86 16.12 -17.93 6.99
CA GLU A 86 15.94 -17.59 8.41
C GLU A 86 14.59 -16.89 8.67
N VAL A 87 14.18 -15.98 7.78
CA VAL A 87 12.88 -15.29 7.90
C VAL A 87 11.75 -16.29 7.72
N TYR A 88 11.81 -17.17 6.72
CA TYR A 88 10.77 -18.18 6.50
C TYR A 88 10.64 -19.10 7.72
N ASP A 89 11.76 -19.61 8.23
CA ASP A 89 11.83 -20.46 9.43
C ASP A 89 11.26 -19.79 10.67
N SER A 90 11.67 -18.55 10.94
CA SER A 90 11.16 -17.75 12.05
C SER A 90 9.64 -17.55 11.96
N MET A 91 9.15 -17.19 10.77
CA MET A 91 7.72 -16.90 10.58
C MET A 91 6.87 -18.16 10.67
N ALA A 92 7.30 -19.28 10.09
CA ALA A 92 6.56 -20.53 10.23
C ALA A 92 6.49 -21.01 11.68
N ALA A 93 7.59 -20.93 12.43
CA ALA A 93 7.58 -21.24 13.85
C ALA A 93 6.62 -20.30 14.63
N ALA A 94 6.53 -19.03 14.24
CA ALA A 94 5.60 -18.07 14.84
C ALA A 94 4.14 -18.38 14.50
N GLY A 95 3.83 -18.65 13.23
CA GLY A 95 2.49 -19.03 12.79
C GLY A 95 2.01 -20.36 13.36
N ALA A 96 2.92 -21.33 13.56
CA ALA A 96 2.60 -22.60 14.21
C ALA A 96 2.08 -22.39 15.64
N ARG A 97 2.62 -21.42 16.39
CA ARG A 97 2.11 -21.05 17.73
C ARG A 97 0.69 -20.47 17.70
N LEU A 98 0.23 -20.00 16.55
CA LEU A 98 -1.13 -19.50 16.29
C LEU A 98 -2.02 -20.55 15.60
N GLY A 99 -1.54 -21.80 15.44
CA GLY A 99 -2.29 -22.87 14.79
C GLY A 99 -2.33 -22.79 13.25
N VAL A 100 -1.49 -21.95 12.64
CA VAL A 100 -1.39 -21.82 11.18
C VAL A 100 -0.38 -22.85 10.64
N PRO A 101 -0.71 -23.64 9.59
CA PRO A 101 0.23 -24.58 8.96
C PRO A 101 1.55 -23.93 8.52
N GLN A 102 2.68 -24.54 8.89
CA GLN A 102 4.01 -23.99 8.65
C GLN A 102 4.31 -23.78 7.17
N GLU A 103 3.93 -24.72 6.31
CA GLU A 103 4.11 -24.64 4.85
C GLU A 103 3.34 -23.48 4.23
N TRP A 104 2.12 -23.21 4.71
CA TRP A 104 1.33 -22.08 4.25
C TRP A 104 1.96 -20.76 4.70
N VAL A 105 2.47 -20.68 5.94
CA VAL A 105 3.20 -19.50 6.40
C VAL A 105 4.45 -19.26 5.57
N ARG A 106 5.23 -20.30 5.24
CA ARG A 106 6.39 -20.20 4.34
C ARG A 106 5.98 -19.61 2.99
N GLN A 107 4.91 -20.12 2.40
CA GLN A 107 4.40 -19.65 1.13
C GLN A 107 4.04 -18.16 1.19
N VAL A 108 3.28 -17.74 2.21
CA VAL A 108 2.89 -16.33 2.39
C VAL A 108 4.13 -15.45 2.47
N PHE A 109 5.06 -15.76 3.37
CA PHE A 109 6.26 -14.93 3.58
C PHE A 109 7.24 -14.98 2.40
N TYR A 110 7.26 -16.07 1.63
CA TYR A 110 7.94 -16.10 0.33
C TYR A 110 7.35 -15.05 -0.61
N GLY A 111 6.02 -14.99 -0.76
CA GLY A 111 5.36 -13.96 -1.55
C GLY A 111 5.63 -12.54 -1.05
N GLN A 112 5.65 -12.33 0.26
CA GLN A 112 5.96 -11.03 0.87
C GLN A 112 7.39 -10.57 0.60
N ILE A 113 8.38 -11.48 0.68
CA ILE A 113 9.78 -11.16 0.35
C ILE A 113 9.93 -10.92 -1.15
N ASP A 114 9.31 -11.75 -1.99
CA ASP A 114 9.42 -11.64 -3.44
C ASP A 114 8.82 -10.32 -3.96
N GLY A 115 7.66 -9.91 -3.43
CA GLY A 115 7.08 -8.58 -3.69
C GLY A 115 8.00 -7.44 -3.27
N ASN A 116 8.60 -7.53 -2.06
CA ASN A 116 9.53 -6.52 -1.58
C ASN A 116 10.78 -6.40 -2.49
N LYS A 117 11.29 -7.52 -3.00
CA LYS A 117 12.41 -7.52 -3.96
C LYS A 117 12.03 -6.90 -5.31
N ILE A 118 10.79 -7.03 -5.77
CA ILE A 118 10.31 -6.34 -6.98
C ILE A 118 10.47 -4.83 -6.83
N VAL A 119 9.99 -4.26 -5.71
CA VAL A 119 10.11 -2.82 -5.45
C VAL A 119 11.59 -2.42 -5.36
N GLN A 120 12.40 -3.15 -4.60
CA GLN A 120 13.84 -2.86 -4.49
C GLN A 120 14.54 -2.82 -5.87
N ARG A 121 14.31 -3.81 -6.72
CA ARG A 121 14.91 -3.86 -8.07
C ARG A 121 14.39 -2.73 -8.96
N GLY A 122 13.09 -2.44 -8.91
CA GLY A 122 12.47 -1.35 -9.67
C GLY A 122 13.06 0.01 -9.31
N LEU A 123 13.16 0.31 -8.01
CA LEU A 123 13.76 1.55 -7.52
C LEU A 123 15.24 1.66 -7.89
N GLN A 124 16.01 0.59 -7.68
CA GLN A 124 17.43 0.58 -8.06
C GLN A 124 17.64 0.75 -9.56
N ALA A 125 16.77 0.17 -10.40
CA ALA A 125 16.81 0.39 -11.85
C ALA A 125 16.51 1.86 -12.19
N ARG A 126 15.51 2.46 -11.54
CA ARG A 126 15.20 3.88 -11.69
C ARG A 126 16.39 4.77 -11.31
N TRP A 127 17.04 4.54 -10.18
CA TRP A 127 18.18 5.35 -9.73
C TRP A 127 19.43 5.20 -10.58
N ARG A 128 19.60 4.08 -11.28
CA ARG A 128 20.67 3.93 -12.29
C ARG A 128 20.44 4.81 -13.52
N ILE A 129 19.17 4.98 -13.93
CA ILE A 129 18.79 5.78 -15.10
C ILE A 129 18.74 7.27 -14.75
N ASP A 130 18.17 7.58 -13.59
CA ASP A 130 18.01 8.94 -13.08
C ASP A 130 18.59 9.02 -11.65
N PRO A 131 19.89 9.35 -11.52
CA PRO A 131 20.52 9.50 -10.21
C PRO A 131 19.86 10.58 -9.34
N ALA A 132 19.23 11.60 -9.94
CA ALA A 132 18.56 12.68 -9.22
C ALA A 132 17.25 12.21 -8.53
N ALA A 133 16.71 11.05 -8.94
CA ALA A 133 15.57 10.42 -8.27
C ALA A 133 15.96 9.62 -7.00
N THR A 134 17.25 9.54 -6.66
CA THR A 134 17.70 8.89 -5.42
C THR A 134 17.25 9.71 -4.21
N PRO A 135 16.72 9.09 -3.13
CA PRO A 135 16.43 9.81 -1.89
C PRO A 135 17.67 10.53 -1.35
N ALA A 136 17.53 11.82 -1.02
CA ALA A 136 18.62 12.63 -0.49
C ALA A 136 19.09 12.16 0.90
N GLU A 137 18.16 11.67 1.71
CA GLU A 137 18.42 11.08 3.02
C GLU A 137 18.27 9.56 2.96
N THR A 138 19.19 8.87 3.63
CA THR A 138 19.11 7.41 3.78
C THR A 138 18.32 7.07 5.04
N PRO A 139 17.19 6.35 4.93
CA PRO A 139 16.42 5.93 6.10
C PRO A 139 17.24 5.03 7.03
N ASP A 140 17.09 5.24 8.34
CA ASP A 140 17.67 4.33 9.35
C ASP A 140 16.84 3.04 9.43
N LEU A 141 17.46 1.92 9.05
CA LEU A 141 16.83 0.60 9.11
C LEU A 141 16.45 0.17 10.54
N ALA A 142 17.05 0.75 11.58
CA ALA A 142 16.62 0.51 12.95
C ALA A 142 15.19 1.00 13.20
N THR A 143 14.73 2.02 12.47
CA THR A 143 13.35 2.52 12.55
C THR A 143 12.35 1.68 11.74
N VAL A 144 12.83 0.97 10.72
CA VAL A 144 12.01 0.10 9.86
C VAL A 144 11.76 -1.27 10.52
N ARG A 145 12.72 -1.78 11.29
CA ARG A 145 12.62 -3.11 11.95
C ARG A 145 11.38 -3.26 12.83
N PRO A 146 11.03 -2.31 13.73
CA PRO A 146 9.81 -2.42 14.54
C PRO A 146 8.53 -2.49 13.71
N VAL A 147 8.48 -1.78 12.56
CA VAL A 147 7.34 -1.83 11.63
C VAL A 147 7.23 -3.23 11.05
N ILE A 148 8.34 -3.79 10.53
CA ILE A 148 8.38 -5.16 9.99
C ILE A 148 7.93 -6.18 11.03
N ASP A 149 8.44 -6.10 12.26
CA ASP A 149 8.11 -7.06 13.32
C ASP A 149 6.62 -7.00 13.70
N ARG A 150 6.05 -5.80 13.81
CA ARG A 150 4.62 -5.61 14.04
C ARG A 150 3.79 -6.20 12.91
N VAL A 151 4.01 -5.78 11.66
CA VAL A 151 3.18 -6.22 10.53
C VAL A 151 3.30 -7.73 10.29
N ASN A 152 4.47 -8.32 10.54
CA ASN A 152 4.64 -9.78 10.47
C ASN A 152 3.71 -10.50 11.47
N GLY A 153 3.67 -10.03 12.72
CA GLY A 153 2.79 -10.59 13.75
C GLY A 153 1.30 -10.37 13.45
N GLU A 154 0.95 -9.22 12.87
CA GLU A 154 -0.42 -8.89 12.47
C GLU A 154 -0.88 -9.73 11.28
N ILE A 155 -0.03 -9.93 10.27
CA ILE A 155 -0.30 -10.83 9.14
C ILE A 155 -0.57 -12.24 9.65
N LEU A 156 0.28 -12.77 10.54
CA LEU A 156 0.10 -14.12 11.09
C LEU A 156 -1.23 -14.27 11.85
N ARG A 157 -1.63 -13.25 12.62
CA ARG A 157 -2.94 -13.24 13.30
C ARG A 157 -4.10 -13.22 12.30
N GLN A 158 -4.03 -12.40 11.27
CA GLN A 158 -5.04 -12.39 10.20
C GLN A 158 -5.11 -13.73 9.46
N LEU A 159 -3.98 -14.41 9.21
CA LEU A 159 -3.98 -15.75 8.62
C LEU A 159 -4.71 -16.78 9.50
N ALA A 160 -4.55 -16.69 10.83
CA ALA A 160 -5.27 -17.54 11.78
C ALA A 160 -6.76 -17.21 11.81
N ASP A 161 -7.11 -15.92 11.96
CA ASP A 161 -8.49 -15.43 12.10
C ASP A 161 -9.32 -15.64 10.83
N ARG A 162 -8.69 -15.53 9.66
CA ARG A 162 -9.32 -15.66 8.34
C ARG A 162 -9.03 -17.01 7.68
N ARG A 163 -8.61 -18.02 8.44
CA ARG A 163 -8.21 -19.32 7.88
C ARG A 163 -9.29 -19.94 6.99
N ALA A 164 -10.54 -19.98 7.44
CA ALA A 164 -11.65 -20.57 6.68
C ALA A 164 -11.89 -19.85 5.34
N ASP A 165 -11.73 -18.52 5.36
CA ASP A 165 -11.86 -17.65 4.20
C ASP A 165 -10.73 -17.88 3.18
N LEU A 166 -9.51 -18.02 3.69
CA LEU A 166 -8.29 -18.15 2.89
C LEU A 166 -8.07 -19.58 2.38
N SER A 167 -8.57 -20.61 3.07
CA SER A 167 -8.50 -22.00 2.61
C SER A 167 -9.71 -22.44 1.77
N GLY A 168 -10.71 -21.57 1.60
CA GLY A 168 -11.91 -21.85 0.83
C GLY A 168 -11.72 -21.71 -0.69
N PRO A 169 -12.63 -22.29 -1.50
CA PRO A 169 -12.55 -22.22 -2.96
C PRO A 169 -12.67 -20.79 -3.52
N ALA A 170 -13.25 -19.87 -2.75
CA ALA A 170 -13.40 -18.46 -3.11
C ALA A 170 -12.18 -17.59 -2.75
N CYS A 171 -11.09 -18.16 -2.18
CA CYS A 171 -9.96 -17.36 -1.69
C CYS A 171 -9.39 -16.42 -2.76
N ALA A 172 -9.10 -16.94 -3.96
CA ALA A 172 -8.51 -16.13 -5.03
C ALA A 172 -9.40 -14.94 -5.41
N GLN A 173 -10.71 -15.16 -5.51
CA GLN A 173 -11.68 -14.09 -5.81
C GLN A 173 -11.72 -13.04 -4.69
N ARG A 174 -11.71 -13.48 -3.43
CA ARG A 174 -11.78 -12.57 -2.27
C ARG A 174 -10.50 -11.76 -2.08
N VAL A 175 -9.33 -12.39 -2.25
CA VAL A 175 -8.05 -11.68 -2.24
C VAL A 175 -8.00 -10.67 -3.38
N ALA A 176 -8.44 -11.05 -4.58
CA ALA A 176 -8.50 -10.12 -5.72
C ALA A 176 -9.44 -8.94 -5.46
N ALA A 177 -10.61 -9.18 -4.86
CA ALA A 177 -11.57 -8.12 -4.50
C ALA A 177 -11.00 -7.11 -3.50
N ALA A 178 -10.16 -7.56 -2.55
CA ALA A 178 -9.49 -6.68 -1.59
C ALA A 178 -8.28 -5.95 -2.20
N VAL A 179 -7.52 -6.59 -3.10
CA VAL A 179 -6.34 -6.00 -3.74
C VAL A 179 -6.70 -4.97 -4.82
N PHE A 180 -7.75 -5.24 -5.61
CA PHE A 180 -8.06 -4.44 -6.79
C PHE A 180 -8.29 -2.94 -6.50
N PRO A 181 -9.08 -2.54 -5.50
CA PRO A 181 -9.26 -1.12 -5.18
C PRO A 181 -7.96 -0.44 -4.77
N VAL A 182 -7.11 -1.13 -4.01
CA VAL A 182 -5.80 -0.60 -3.59
C VAL A 182 -4.90 -0.37 -4.80
N SER A 183 -4.81 -1.35 -5.71
CA SER A 183 -3.94 -1.31 -6.89
C SER A 183 -4.41 -0.38 -8.01
N THR A 184 -5.69 0.04 -8.02
CA THR A 184 -6.26 0.84 -9.13
C THR A 184 -6.74 2.24 -8.72
N SER A 185 -6.83 2.53 -7.42
CA SER A 185 -7.28 3.85 -6.92
C SER A 185 -6.26 4.98 -7.08
N GLY A 186 -5.03 4.67 -7.52
CA GLY A 186 -3.92 5.63 -7.54
C GLY A 186 -3.30 5.89 -6.16
N ARG A 187 -3.72 5.15 -5.12
CA ARG A 187 -3.13 5.20 -3.76
C ARG A 187 -1.69 4.72 -3.71
N VAL A 188 -1.31 3.85 -4.63
CA VAL A 188 0.04 3.32 -4.79
C VAL A 188 0.47 3.49 -6.24
N ASP A 189 1.77 3.66 -6.46
CA ASP A 189 2.30 3.72 -7.82
C ASP A 189 2.23 2.34 -8.53
N PRO A 190 2.44 2.27 -9.86
CA PRO A 190 2.34 1.01 -10.59
C PRO A 190 3.35 -0.06 -10.15
N LEU A 191 4.54 0.32 -9.67
CA LEU A 191 5.55 -0.63 -9.19
C LEU A 191 5.07 -1.31 -7.91
N HIS A 192 4.56 -0.51 -6.97
CA HIS A 192 3.98 -0.98 -5.71
C HIS A 192 2.69 -1.78 -5.94
N ALA A 193 1.83 -1.37 -6.87
CA ALA A 193 0.64 -2.13 -7.26
C ALA A 193 1.00 -3.53 -7.78
N ALA A 194 1.97 -3.63 -8.69
CA ALA A 194 2.41 -4.92 -9.23
C ALA A 194 3.03 -5.82 -8.14
N ALA A 195 3.85 -5.23 -7.26
CA ALA A 195 4.44 -5.96 -6.14
C ALA A 195 3.40 -6.40 -5.09
N LEU A 196 2.36 -5.61 -4.84
CA LEU A 196 1.24 -5.98 -3.97
C LEU A 196 0.49 -7.19 -4.55
N VAL A 197 0.15 -7.17 -5.85
CA VAL A 197 -0.49 -8.31 -6.53
C VAL A 197 0.37 -9.57 -6.39
N ARG A 198 1.68 -9.46 -6.63
CA ARG A 198 2.62 -10.59 -6.48
C ARG A 198 2.63 -11.15 -5.06
N ALA A 199 2.66 -10.28 -4.05
CA ALA A 199 2.69 -10.68 -2.64
C ALA A 199 1.35 -11.30 -2.19
N ALA A 200 0.23 -10.72 -2.62
CA ALA A 200 -1.11 -11.18 -2.28
C ALA A 200 -1.48 -12.52 -2.93
N ALA A 201 -0.94 -12.83 -4.11
CA ALA A 201 -1.14 -14.12 -4.77
C ALA A 201 -0.68 -15.32 -3.92
N ALA A 202 0.21 -15.09 -2.94
CA ALA A 202 0.69 -16.13 -2.03
C ALA A 202 -0.19 -16.32 -0.78
N LEU A 203 -1.27 -15.53 -0.60
CA LEU A 203 -2.15 -15.60 0.57
C LEU A 203 -3.04 -16.85 0.58
N CYS A 204 -3.50 -17.29 -0.58
CA CYS A 204 -4.27 -18.53 -0.70
C CYS A 204 -3.33 -19.75 -0.65
N PRO A 205 -3.55 -20.75 0.22
CA PRO A 205 -2.74 -21.96 0.25
C PRO A 205 -2.70 -22.63 -1.14
N ALA A 206 -1.53 -23.12 -1.55
CA ALA A 206 -1.43 -23.96 -2.74
C ALA A 206 -2.30 -25.22 -2.57
N PRO A 207 -2.93 -25.72 -3.65
CA PRO A 207 -3.57 -27.02 -3.63
C PRO A 207 -2.55 -28.09 -3.24
N VAL A 208 -2.94 -28.96 -2.30
CA VAL A 208 -2.17 -30.16 -1.94
C VAL A 208 -2.36 -31.28 -2.96
#